data_AF-A0A9Q0RAX3-F1
#
_entry.id   AF-A0A9Q0RAX3-F1
#
_cell.length_a   1.000
_cell.length_b   1.000
_cell.length_c   1.000
_cell.angle_alpha   90.00
_cell.angle_beta   90.00
_cell.angle_gamma   90.00
#
_symmetry.space_group_name_H-M   'P 1'
#
loop_
_entity.id
_entity.type
_entity.pdbx_description
1 polymer ?
#
loop_
_entity_poly.entity_id
_entity_poly.type
_entity_poly.pdbx_seq_one_letter_code
_entity_poly.pdbx_strand_id
1 'polypeptide(L)'
;MKEKTIKESEVKWPKWICGAGPGITNKFPWISTRLMLSLIPMLSYVALPSFFKLLPEKFIPKIDVNGLPAFEYELFHGFLHRWMSQFINPVFDILAATLYIIHYSLPLALSLYLWWKYRDPKRIAYLVWCLGLVNTVGVLIQLVIPTSPPWFWEKCIDSGTIGSFLIKGDPAGLQRVDNLINYPLFANIYSKSNIVFGSFPSLHFAWPFFWIFYENRRSIWLWAYSILLGLSAVYLWHHFVLDLIGGILIDLLVFCFYPPPPSSSSYSSSKDPLFSSNIHPSIDFSLSSDDISSDQEWNFSELILPNSNQRLTNVSNVYQV
;
A
#
# COMPACT_ATOMS: atom_id res chain seq x y z
N MET A 1 -20.62 -18.08 -18.72
CA MET A 1 -20.57 -16.60 -18.81
C MET A 1 -19.47 -16.22 -19.79
N LYS A 2 -19.77 -15.54 -20.90
CA LYS A 2 -18.74 -15.07 -21.84
C LYS A 2 -18.00 -13.88 -21.20
N GLU A 3 -16.68 -13.99 -21.03
CA GLU A 3 -15.83 -12.87 -20.65
C GLU A 3 -15.99 -11.74 -21.70
N LYS A 4 -16.49 -10.58 -21.26
CA LYS A 4 -16.46 -9.37 -22.07
C LYS A 4 -15.02 -8.92 -22.19
N THR A 5 -14.44 -9.06 -23.38
CA THR A 5 -13.15 -8.49 -23.74
C THR A 5 -13.27 -6.97 -23.70
N ILE A 6 -12.65 -6.33 -22.71
CA ILE A 6 -12.59 -4.87 -22.61
C ILE A 6 -11.64 -4.40 -23.72
N LYS A 7 -12.13 -3.59 -24.65
CA LYS A 7 -11.28 -3.01 -25.70
C LYS A 7 -10.30 -2.02 -25.05
N GLU A 8 -9.05 -2.02 -25.50
CA GLU A 8 -7.98 -1.12 -25.03
C GLU A 8 -8.39 0.37 -25.09
N SER A 9 -9.33 0.72 -25.97
CA SER A 9 -9.93 2.05 -26.10
C SER A 9 -10.79 2.51 -24.91
N GLU A 10 -11.20 1.63 -24.00
CA GLU A 10 -12.06 1.96 -22.85
C GLU A 10 -11.28 2.28 -21.57
N VAL A 11 -9.97 2.04 -21.53
CA VAL A 11 -9.17 2.29 -20.33
C VAL A 11 -8.62 3.73 -20.36
N LYS A 12 -9.11 4.57 -19.46
CA LYS A 12 -8.70 5.99 -19.33
C LYS A 12 -7.32 6.12 -18.69
N TRP A 13 -6.28 5.78 -19.44
CA TRP A 13 -4.92 6.11 -19.05
C TRP A 13 -4.57 7.53 -19.50
N PRO A 14 -3.69 8.24 -18.77
CA PRO A 14 -2.99 9.37 -19.35
C PRO A 14 -2.35 8.92 -20.67
N LYS A 15 -2.65 9.63 -21.77
CA LYS A 15 -2.23 9.23 -23.13
C LYS A 15 -0.72 9.02 -23.26
N TRP A 16 0.10 9.63 -22.39
CA TRP A 16 1.55 9.45 -22.37
C TRP A 16 2.01 8.12 -21.74
N ILE A 17 1.19 7.48 -20.89
CA ILE A 17 1.47 6.14 -20.36
C ILE A 17 1.14 5.06 -21.40
N CYS A 18 0.01 5.20 -22.10
CA CYS A 18 -0.44 4.23 -23.11
C CYS A 18 0.08 4.47 -24.52
N GLY A 19 0.24 5.72 -24.94
CA GLY A 19 0.69 6.07 -26.28
C GLY A 19 2.17 5.74 -26.48
N ALA A 20 2.55 5.46 -27.73
CA ALA A 20 3.94 5.64 -28.16
C ALA A 20 4.33 7.09 -27.82
N GLY A 21 5.14 7.28 -26.78
CA GLY A 21 5.55 8.62 -26.38
C GLY A 21 6.24 9.32 -27.55
N PRO A 22 6.20 10.65 -27.63
CA PRO A 22 7.02 11.37 -28.61
C PRO A 22 8.44 10.83 -28.47
N GLY A 23 9.03 10.41 -29.60
CA GLY A 23 10.33 9.74 -29.68
C GLY A 23 11.47 10.63 -29.21
N ILE A 24 11.50 10.94 -27.91
CA ILE A 24 12.57 11.66 -27.25
C ILE A 24 13.67 10.63 -26.98
N THR A 25 14.42 10.40 -28.05
CA THR A 25 15.81 9.95 -28.10
C THR A 25 16.17 8.66 -27.36
N ASN A 26 16.57 7.67 -28.16
CA ASN A 26 17.24 6.40 -27.79
C ASN A 26 18.57 6.56 -27.02
N LYS A 27 18.82 7.68 -26.33
CA LYS A 27 20.07 7.90 -25.57
C LYS A 27 20.07 7.27 -24.17
N PHE A 28 18.91 6.99 -23.60
CA PHE A 28 18.79 6.32 -22.29
C PHE A 28 17.60 5.33 -22.28
N PRO A 29 17.77 4.12 -22.80
CA PRO A 29 16.67 3.14 -22.91
C PRO A 29 16.13 2.64 -21.56
N TRP A 30 16.85 2.85 -20.44
CA TRP A 30 16.52 2.29 -19.13
C TRP A 30 15.65 3.21 -18.24
N ILE A 31 15.64 4.52 -18.47
CA ILE A 31 14.68 5.45 -17.86
C ILE A 31 13.86 6.06 -18.98
N SER A 32 12.75 5.41 -19.28
CA SER A 32 11.81 5.93 -20.27
C SER A 32 11.27 7.29 -19.82
N THR A 33 11.02 8.21 -20.75
CA THR A 33 10.32 9.48 -20.49
C THR A 33 9.03 9.27 -19.69
N ARG A 34 8.37 8.11 -19.87
CA ARG A 34 7.19 7.70 -19.10
C ARG A 34 7.49 7.57 -17.60
N LEU A 35 8.58 6.91 -17.22
CA LEU A 35 8.98 6.82 -15.81
C LEU A 35 9.29 8.21 -15.24
N MET A 36 9.97 9.07 -15.98
CA MET A 36 10.24 10.44 -15.54
C MET A 36 8.96 11.25 -15.30
N LEU A 37 8.01 11.20 -16.25
CA LEU A 37 6.71 11.87 -16.09
C LEU A 37 5.89 11.27 -14.94
N SER A 38 5.99 9.95 -14.73
CA SER A 38 5.29 9.29 -13.62
C SER A 38 5.75 9.74 -12.24
N LEU A 39 6.99 10.23 -12.13
CA LEU A 39 7.55 10.72 -10.88
C LEU A 39 7.04 12.12 -10.51
N ILE A 40 6.41 12.86 -11.44
CA ILE A 40 5.99 14.25 -11.18
C ILE A 40 5.12 14.35 -9.91
N PRO A 41 4.03 13.56 -9.73
CA PRO A 41 3.24 13.64 -8.50
C PRO A 41 4.04 13.23 -7.26
N MET A 42 4.93 12.23 -7.36
CA MET A 42 5.77 11.83 -6.23
C MET A 42 6.74 12.95 -5.81
N LEU A 43 7.34 13.65 -6.78
CA LEU A 43 8.20 14.81 -6.52
C LEU A 43 7.40 15.96 -5.91
N SER A 44 6.19 16.21 -6.40
CA SER A 44 5.28 17.20 -5.81
C SER A 44 4.98 16.88 -4.34
N TYR A 45 4.64 15.64 -4.03
CA TYR A 45 4.45 15.16 -2.66
C TYR A 45 5.64 15.49 -1.75
N VAL A 46 6.87 15.17 -2.18
CA VAL A 46 8.08 15.41 -1.37
C VAL A 46 8.36 16.91 -1.22
N ALA A 47 8.07 17.72 -2.24
CA ALA A 47 8.37 19.15 -2.23
C ALA A 47 7.36 19.99 -1.43
N LEU A 48 6.08 19.60 -1.42
CA LEU A 48 4.98 20.35 -0.82
C LEU A 48 5.22 20.79 0.64
N PRO A 49 5.66 19.91 1.57
CA PRO A 49 5.91 20.32 2.96
C PRO A 49 6.99 21.39 3.06
N SER A 50 8.02 21.31 2.22
CA SER A 50 9.11 22.29 2.17
C SER A 50 8.61 23.65 1.69
N PHE A 51 7.71 23.68 0.69
CA PHE A 51 7.08 24.92 0.25
C PHE A 51 6.19 25.54 1.32
N PHE A 52 5.41 24.71 2.04
CA PHE A 52 4.51 25.21 3.09
C PHE A 52 5.27 25.88 4.25
N LYS A 53 6.48 25.41 4.58
CA LYS A 53 7.36 26.04 5.57
C LYS A 53 7.84 27.44 5.18
N LEU A 54 7.76 27.81 3.90
CA LEU A 54 8.12 29.15 3.40
C LEU A 54 6.95 30.14 3.45
N LEU A 55 5.74 29.68 3.75
CA LEU A 55 4.57 30.55 3.81
C LEU A 55 4.64 31.48 5.03
N PRO A 56 4.21 32.75 4.89
CA PRO A 56 3.99 33.63 6.04
C PRO A 56 3.02 33.00 7.05
N GLU A 57 3.27 33.21 8.35
CA GLU A 57 2.51 32.62 9.46
C GLU A 57 0.98 32.78 9.33
N LYS A 58 0.52 33.91 8.80
CA LYS A 58 -0.91 34.18 8.56
C LYS A 58 -1.61 33.17 7.62
N PHE A 59 -0.86 32.46 6.78
CA PHE A 59 -1.39 31.45 5.87
C PHE A 59 -1.25 30.03 6.41
N ILE A 60 -0.56 29.84 7.54
CA ILE A 60 -0.43 28.54 8.19
C ILE A 60 -1.76 28.26 8.91
N PRO A 61 -2.50 27.20 8.52
CA PRO A 61 -3.76 26.87 9.16
C PRO A 61 -3.53 26.49 10.63
N LYS A 62 -4.53 26.79 11.46
CA LYS A 62 -4.53 26.34 12.87
C LYS A 62 -4.75 24.83 12.92
N ILE A 63 -4.07 24.17 13.85
CA ILE A 63 -4.20 22.73 14.08
C ILE A 63 -5.59 22.44 14.65
N ASP A 64 -6.29 21.51 14.00
CA ASP A 64 -7.51 20.92 14.52
C ASP A 64 -7.16 19.79 15.49
N VAL A 65 -7.38 20.07 16.78
CA VAL A 65 -7.13 19.11 17.86
C VAL A 65 -8.38 18.29 18.20
N ASN A 66 -9.57 18.82 17.95
CA ASN A 66 -10.81 18.29 18.52
C ASN A 66 -11.82 17.81 17.47
N GLY A 67 -11.80 18.35 16.26
CA GLY A 67 -12.79 18.04 15.22
C GLY A 67 -12.74 16.57 14.81
N LEU A 68 -11.55 16.07 14.49
CA LEU A 68 -11.38 14.67 14.10
C LEU A 68 -11.72 13.67 15.23
N PRO A 69 -11.22 13.81 16.48
CA PRO A 69 -11.65 12.96 17.59
C PRO A 69 -13.14 13.05 17.91
N ALA A 70 -13.73 14.25 17.86
CA ALA A 70 -15.16 14.42 18.08
C ALA A 70 -15.97 13.67 17.01
N PHE A 71 -15.57 13.76 15.74
CA PHE A 71 -16.25 13.03 14.67
C PHE A 71 -16.09 11.51 14.84
N GLU A 72 -14.92 11.02 15.25
CA GLU A 72 -14.75 9.60 15.53
C GLU A 72 -15.68 9.12 16.65
N TYR A 73 -15.78 9.91 17.73
CA TYR A 73 -16.65 9.59 18.85
C TYR A 73 -18.14 9.60 18.46
N GLU A 74 -18.59 10.57 17.66
CA GLU A 74 -19.97 10.60 17.19
C GLU A 74 -20.30 9.39 16.29
N LEU A 75 -19.33 8.91 15.49
CA LEU A 75 -19.55 7.81 14.56
C LEU A 75 -19.49 6.43 15.22
N PHE A 76 -18.56 6.22 16.16
CA PHE A 76 -18.32 4.90 16.77
C PHE A 76 -18.67 4.82 18.26
N HIS A 77 -19.09 5.93 18.88
CA HIS A 77 -19.39 6.05 20.31
C HIS A 77 -18.24 5.62 21.23
N GLY A 78 -17.01 5.77 20.75
CA GLY A 78 -15.80 5.35 21.44
C GLY A 78 -14.57 5.52 20.58
N PHE A 79 -13.42 5.21 21.19
CA PHE A 79 -12.11 5.37 20.57
C PHE A 79 -11.41 4.03 20.48
N LEU A 80 -11.13 3.58 19.26
CA LEU A 80 -10.53 2.26 19.06
C LEU A 80 -9.11 2.20 19.66
N HIS A 81 -8.32 3.27 19.57
CA HIS A 81 -6.97 3.30 20.13
C HIS A 81 -6.95 3.16 21.66
N ARG A 82 -7.98 3.67 22.37
CA ARG A 82 -8.16 3.48 23.82
C ARG A 82 -8.65 2.09 24.19
N TRP A 83 -9.51 1.49 23.37
CA TRP A 83 -9.90 0.09 23.59
C TRP A 83 -8.69 -0.84 23.40
N MET A 84 -7.92 -0.62 22.34
CA MET A 84 -6.71 -1.40 22.04
C MET A 84 -5.60 -1.22 23.10
N SER A 85 -5.55 -0.09 23.81
CA SER A 85 -4.53 0.12 24.85
C SER A 85 -4.68 -0.82 26.05
N GLN A 86 -5.80 -1.52 26.19
CA GLN A 86 -6.00 -2.55 27.23
C GLN A 86 -5.18 -3.82 26.96
N PHE A 87 -4.71 -4.02 25.72
CA PHE A 87 -4.01 -5.23 25.29
C PHE A 87 -2.50 -5.01 25.12
N ILE A 88 -1.96 -3.91 25.65
CA ILE A 88 -0.55 -3.57 25.47
C ILE A 88 0.36 -4.65 26.06
N ASN A 89 1.25 -5.19 25.23
CA ASN A 89 2.30 -6.11 25.65
C ASN A 89 3.48 -6.10 24.65
N PRO A 90 4.67 -6.58 25.07
CA PRO A 90 5.87 -6.53 24.23
C PRO A 90 5.74 -7.24 22.88
N VAL A 91 5.00 -8.35 22.80
CA VAL A 91 4.82 -9.10 21.55
C VAL A 91 4.01 -8.29 20.56
N PHE A 92 2.88 -7.73 20.99
CA PHE A 92 2.05 -6.87 20.14
C PHE A 92 2.74 -5.57 19.77
N ASP A 93 3.55 -5.00 20.66
CA ASP A 93 4.36 -3.82 20.34
C ASP A 93 5.35 -4.08 19.20
N ILE A 94 6.11 -5.18 19.28
CA ILE A 94 7.07 -5.55 18.22
C ILE A 94 6.35 -5.88 16.92
N LEU A 95 5.26 -6.65 16.96
CA LEU A 95 4.48 -7.00 15.77
C LEU A 95 3.89 -5.75 15.10
N ALA A 96 3.25 -4.88 15.88
CA ALA A 96 2.65 -3.65 15.38
C ALA A 96 3.72 -2.72 14.80
N ALA A 97 4.83 -2.52 15.49
CA ALA A 97 5.93 -1.69 15.01
C ALA A 97 6.54 -2.23 13.71
N THR A 98 6.70 -3.55 13.60
CA THR A 98 7.24 -4.21 12.39
C THR A 98 6.31 -4.01 11.20
N LEU A 99 5.02 -4.33 11.36
CA LEU A 99 4.03 -4.15 10.29
C LEU A 99 3.92 -2.69 9.89
N TYR A 100 3.94 -1.79 10.88
CA TYR A 100 3.85 -0.37 10.67
C TYR A 100 5.08 0.14 9.92
N ILE A 101 6.32 -0.14 10.31
CA ILE A 101 7.52 0.42 9.65
C ILE A 101 7.75 -0.13 8.23
N ILE A 102 7.33 -1.37 7.93
CA ILE A 102 7.49 -1.99 6.61
C ILE A 102 6.82 -1.15 5.50
N HIS A 103 5.81 -0.34 5.83
CA HIS A 103 5.13 0.47 4.82
C HIS A 103 6.08 1.37 4.00
N TYR A 104 7.17 1.85 4.61
CA TYR A 104 8.16 2.69 3.94
C TYR A 104 8.86 2.00 2.75
N SER A 105 9.01 0.67 2.81
CA SER A 105 9.65 -0.11 1.74
C SER A 105 8.67 -0.66 0.71
N LEU A 106 7.36 -0.57 0.96
CA LEU A 106 6.32 -1.13 0.08
C LEU A 106 6.37 -0.59 -1.35
N PRO A 107 6.51 0.72 -1.63
CA PRO A 107 6.49 1.18 -3.02
C PRO A 107 7.64 0.60 -3.86
N LEU A 108 8.82 0.47 -3.25
CA LEU A 108 9.98 -0.14 -3.89
C LEU A 108 9.78 -1.65 -4.05
N ALA A 109 9.38 -2.35 -2.98
CA ALA A 109 9.13 -3.79 -3.01
C ALA A 109 8.07 -4.16 -4.06
N LEU A 110 7.00 -3.38 -4.15
CA LEU A 110 5.95 -3.56 -5.15
C LEU A 110 6.45 -3.27 -6.56
N SER A 111 7.23 -2.22 -6.77
CA SER A 111 7.84 -1.93 -8.08
C SER A 111 8.73 -3.09 -8.54
N LEU A 112 9.55 -3.65 -7.64
CA LEU A 112 10.40 -4.81 -7.91
C LEU A 112 9.58 -6.08 -8.19
N TYR A 113 8.51 -6.31 -7.42
CA TYR A 113 7.57 -7.41 -7.64
C TYR A 113 6.92 -7.34 -9.03
N LEU A 114 6.43 -6.16 -9.43
CA LEU A 114 5.81 -5.96 -10.74
C LEU A 114 6.82 -6.14 -11.87
N TRP A 115 8.04 -5.64 -11.69
CA TRP A 115 9.11 -5.89 -12.64
C TRP A 115 9.38 -7.38 -12.79
N TRP A 116 9.57 -8.09 -11.69
CA TRP A 116 9.86 -9.53 -11.70
C TRP A 116 8.74 -10.33 -12.37
N LYS A 117 7.48 -10.03 -12.05
CA LYS A 117 6.30 -10.77 -12.53
C LYS A 117 5.90 -10.44 -13.97
N TYR A 118 5.93 -9.17 -14.36
CA TYR A 118 5.36 -8.72 -15.65
C TYR A 118 6.39 -8.22 -16.64
N ARG A 119 7.58 -7.80 -16.19
CA ARG A 119 8.62 -7.17 -17.03
C ARG A 119 8.10 -5.98 -17.86
N ASP A 120 7.04 -5.33 -17.39
CA ASP A 120 6.39 -4.22 -18.09
C ASP A 120 6.62 -2.90 -17.33
N PRO A 121 7.45 -1.99 -17.87
CA PRO A 121 7.70 -0.70 -17.24
C PRO A 121 6.46 0.20 -17.18
N LYS A 122 5.41 -0.03 -17.99
CA LYS A 122 4.16 0.74 -17.94
C LYS A 122 3.42 0.52 -16.62
N ARG A 123 3.44 -0.71 -16.11
CA ARG A 123 2.84 -1.08 -14.81
C ARG A 123 3.52 -0.35 -13.66
N ILE A 124 4.85 -0.26 -13.69
CA ILE A 124 5.63 0.47 -12.68
C ILE A 124 5.36 1.97 -12.79
N ALA A 125 5.39 2.53 -14.00
CA ALA A 125 5.11 3.95 -14.23
C ALA A 125 3.70 4.33 -13.73
N TYR A 126 2.70 3.48 -13.98
CA TYR A 126 1.35 3.71 -13.46
C TYR A 126 1.27 3.63 -11.94
N LEU A 127 1.91 2.62 -11.33
CA LEU A 127 1.97 2.50 -9.87
C LEU A 127 2.55 3.78 -9.26
N VAL A 128 3.71 4.22 -9.76
CA VAL A 128 4.42 5.41 -9.28
C VAL A 128 3.56 6.66 -9.47
N TRP A 129 2.90 6.80 -10.61
CA TRP A 129 1.98 7.90 -10.88
C TRP A 129 0.81 7.94 -9.89
N CYS A 130 0.08 6.83 -9.73
CA CYS A 130 -1.08 6.77 -8.87
C CYS A 130 -0.71 6.92 -7.38
N LEU A 131 0.32 6.23 -6.89
CA LEU A 131 0.80 6.42 -5.52
C LEU A 131 1.29 7.85 -5.28
N GLY A 132 1.96 8.46 -6.27
CA GLY A 132 2.35 9.86 -6.21
C GLY A 132 1.14 10.80 -6.12
N LEU A 133 0.04 10.52 -6.84
CA LEU A 133 -1.20 11.29 -6.75
C LEU A 133 -1.87 11.12 -5.38
N VAL A 134 -2.00 9.89 -4.88
CA VAL A 134 -2.53 9.60 -3.53
C VAL A 134 -1.76 10.39 -2.49
N ASN A 135 -0.42 10.34 -2.55
CA ASN A 135 0.46 11.06 -1.64
C ASN A 135 0.34 12.59 -1.76
N THR A 136 0.28 13.11 -2.99
CA THR A 136 0.14 14.55 -3.23
C THR A 136 -1.17 15.05 -2.65
N VAL A 137 -2.28 14.38 -2.94
CA VAL A 137 -3.61 14.75 -2.44
C VAL A 137 -3.66 14.62 -0.91
N GLY A 138 -3.15 13.52 -0.35
CA GLY A 138 -3.14 13.31 1.09
C GLY A 138 -2.32 14.38 1.83
N VAL A 139 -1.11 14.69 1.37
CA VAL A 139 -0.29 15.76 1.98
C VAL A 139 -0.93 17.14 1.80
N LEU A 140 -1.55 17.44 0.66
CA LEU A 140 -2.29 18.70 0.49
C LEU A 140 -3.41 18.83 1.53
N ILE A 141 -4.17 17.76 1.78
CA ILE A 141 -5.20 17.75 2.81
C ILE A 141 -4.58 17.97 4.20
N GLN A 142 -3.51 17.24 4.54
CA GLN A 142 -2.81 17.37 5.82
C GLN A 142 -2.25 18.78 6.06
N LEU A 143 -1.84 19.48 5.00
CA LEU A 143 -1.30 20.84 5.10
C LEU A 143 -2.41 21.90 5.20
N VAL A 144 -3.55 21.70 4.53
CA VAL A 144 -4.69 22.64 4.54
C VAL A 144 -5.55 22.46 5.78
N ILE A 145 -5.71 21.21 6.24
CA ILE A 145 -6.51 20.82 7.41
C ILE A 145 -5.60 20.01 8.34
N PRO A 146 -4.67 20.67 9.07
CA PRO A 146 -3.75 19.96 9.94
C PRO A 146 -4.48 19.40 11.16
N THR A 147 -4.73 18.09 11.17
CA THR A 147 -5.41 17.38 12.25
C THR A 147 -4.42 16.72 13.22
N SER A 148 -4.70 16.77 14.52
CA SER A 148 -3.88 16.10 15.52
C SER A 148 -4.07 14.57 15.50
N PRO A 149 -2.98 13.79 15.64
CA PRO A 149 -3.05 12.35 15.85
C PRO A 149 -3.48 11.98 17.28
N PRO A 150 -3.90 10.71 17.53
CA PRO A 150 -4.37 10.28 18.85
C PRO A 150 -3.37 10.56 19.99
N TRP A 151 -2.08 10.28 19.80
CA TRP A 151 -1.07 10.52 20.83
C TRP A 151 -0.99 11.98 21.29
N PHE A 152 -1.23 12.94 20.38
CA PHE A 152 -1.18 14.37 20.72
C PHE A 152 -2.44 14.77 21.47
N TRP A 153 -3.59 14.25 21.00
CA TRP A 153 -4.88 14.49 21.62
C TRP A 153 -4.92 13.98 23.07
N GLU A 154 -4.44 12.76 23.32
CA GLU A 154 -4.33 12.20 24.68
C GLU A 154 -3.45 13.06 25.58
N LYS A 155 -2.29 13.53 25.10
CA LYS A 155 -1.42 14.44 25.87
C LYS A 155 -2.10 15.78 26.21
N CYS A 156 -2.93 16.31 25.31
CA CYS A 156 -3.68 17.54 25.58
C CYS A 156 -4.74 17.33 26.67
N ILE A 157 -5.39 16.17 26.68
CA ILE A 157 -6.37 15.81 27.72
C ILE A 157 -5.66 15.65 29.06
N ASP A 158 -4.57 14.88 29.10
CA ASP A 158 -3.83 14.59 30.33
C ASP A 158 -3.24 15.86 30.97
N SER A 159 -2.73 16.78 30.14
CA SER A 159 -2.17 18.04 30.61
C SER A 159 -3.21 19.14 30.86
N GLY A 160 -4.46 18.95 30.42
CA GLY A 160 -5.52 19.97 30.47
C GLY A 160 -5.23 21.23 29.66
N THR A 161 -4.20 21.21 28.80
CA THR A 161 -3.81 22.35 27.97
C THR A 161 -3.54 21.91 26.54
N ILE A 162 -4.01 22.69 25.57
CA ILE A 162 -3.57 22.54 24.18
C ILE A 162 -2.17 23.16 24.14
N GLY A 163 -1.14 22.31 24.33
CA GLY A 163 0.25 22.75 24.46
C GLY A 163 0.62 23.78 23.38
N SER A 164 1.13 24.93 23.82
CA SER A 164 1.56 26.02 22.93
C SER A 164 2.61 25.52 21.92
N PHE A 165 2.36 25.79 20.64
CA PHE A 165 2.91 25.08 19.49
C PHE A 165 4.43 25.16 19.31
N LEU A 166 5.08 24.00 19.38
CA LEU A 166 6.07 23.45 18.44
C LEU A 166 6.42 22.04 18.94
N ILE A 167 5.45 21.12 18.91
CA ILE A 167 5.73 19.73 19.28
C ILE A 167 6.51 19.09 18.12
N LYS A 168 7.75 18.70 18.40
CA LYS A 168 8.53 17.84 17.50
C LYS A 168 7.79 16.53 17.31
N GLY A 169 7.97 15.87 16.18
CA GLY A 169 7.32 14.57 15.95
C GLY A 169 7.63 13.58 17.08
N ASP A 170 6.60 12.83 17.46
CA ASP A 170 6.59 11.94 18.62
C ASP A 170 6.47 10.47 18.16
N PRO A 171 7.24 9.54 18.72
CA PRO A 171 7.14 8.12 18.37
C PRO A 171 5.86 7.47 18.92
N ALA A 172 5.08 8.15 19.76
CA ALA A 172 3.82 7.64 20.31
C ALA A 172 3.98 6.26 20.95
N GLY A 173 3.11 5.30 20.60
CA GLY A 173 3.20 3.93 21.09
C GLY A 173 4.50 3.21 20.72
N LEU A 174 5.21 3.64 19.68
CA LEU A 174 6.49 3.06 19.28
C LEU A 174 7.61 3.32 20.30
N GLN A 175 7.45 4.31 21.19
CA GLN A 175 8.38 4.51 22.30
C GLN A 175 8.52 3.24 23.17
N ARG A 176 7.47 2.43 23.27
CA ARG A 176 7.53 1.15 23.98
C ARG A 176 8.53 0.19 23.34
N VAL A 177 8.61 0.17 22.01
CA VAL A 177 9.58 -0.67 21.30
C VAL A 177 11.01 -0.14 21.47
N ASP A 178 11.22 1.17 21.38
CA ASP A 178 12.52 1.79 21.67
C ASP A 178 13.03 1.39 23.07
N ASN A 179 12.14 1.37 24.06
CA ASN A 179 12.46 0.95 25.43
C ASN A 179 12.79 -0.56 25.51
N LEU A 180 12.10 -1.41 24.75
CA LEU A 180 12.33 -2.86 24.71
C LEU A 180 13.68 -3.21 24.07
N ILE A 181 14.04 -2.55 22.97
CA ILE A 181 15.32 -2.76 22.27
C ILE A 181 16.48 -1.95 22.86
N ASN A 182 16.16 -1.06 23.81
CA ASN A 182 17.09 -0.15 24.48
C ASN A 182 17.89 0.74 23.50
N TYR A 183 17.23 1.17 22.42
CA TYR A 183 17.80 2.01 21.38
C TYR A 183 16.71 2.96 20.82
N PRO A 184 16.98 4.26 20.67
CA PRO A 184 15.97 5.27 20.28
C PRO A 184 15.72 5.26 18.76
N LEU A 185 15.31 4.12 18.19
CA LEU A 185 15.08 3.97 16.76
C LEU A 185 13.95 4.89 16.30
N PHE A 186 12.76 4.72 16.87
CA PHE A 186 11.57 5.45 16.46
C PHE A 186 11.64 6.90 16.91
N ALA A 187 12.15 7.21 18.10
CA ALA A 187 12.39 8.59 18.52
C ALA A 187 13.27 9.35 17.51
N ASN A 188 14.32 8.71 16.98
CA ASN A 188 15.18 9.33 15.96
C ASN A 188 14.49 9.50 14.59
N ILE A 189 13.58 8.60 14.23
CA ILE A 189 12.78 8.69 12.99
C ILE A 189 11.75 9.83 13.10
N TYR A 190 10.94 9.83 14.16
CA TYR A 190 9.81 10.76 14.30
C TYR A 190 10.24 12.18 14.65
N SER A 191 11.36 12.37 15.35
CA SER A 191 11.91 13.70 15.61
C SER A 191 12.30 14.48 14.34
N LYS A 192 12.44 13.78 13.21
CA LYS A 192 12.75 14.36 11.88
C LYS A 192 11.51 14.52 10.99
N SER A 193 10.29 14.26 11.50
CA SER A 193 9.07 14.38 10.70
C SER A 193 8.87 15.82 10.20
N ASN A 194 8.57 15.95 8.91
CA ASN A 194 8.24 17.23 8.29
C ASN A 194 6.77 17.64 8.51
N ILE A 195 5.90 16.68 8.81
CA ILE A 195 4.47 16.88 9.05
C ILE A 195 4.13 16.15 10.35
N VAL A 196 3.97 16.91 11.43
CA VAL A 196 3.60 16.37 12.74
C VAL A 196 2.08 16.26 12.88
N PHE A 197 1.35 17.24 12.35
CA PHE A 197 -0.11 17.38 12.48
C PHE A 197 -0.83 17.03 11.17
N GLY A 198 -0.50 15.86 10.61
CA GLY A 198 -1.10 15.35 9.38
C GLY A 198 -1.67 13.95 9.59
N SER A 199 -2.48 13.75 10.63
CA SER A 199 -3.09 12.46 10.92
C SER A 199 -4.05 12.04 9.79
N PHE A 200 -5.02 12.90 9.48
CA PHE A 200 -5.99 12.68 8.42
C PHE A 200 -5.49 13.25 7.09
N PRO A 201 -5.56 12.49 5.98
CA PRO A 201 -5.84 11.05 5.86
C PRO A 201 -4.57 10.20 6.11
N SER A 202 -4.75 8.92 6.42
CA SER A 202 -3.63 8.00 6.65
C SER A 202 -2.99 7.50 5.35
N LEU A 203 -1.87 8.13 4.95
CA LEU A 203 -1.06 7.64 3.84
C LEU A 203 -0.37 6.29 4.13
N HIS A 204 -0.11 6.00 5.40
CA HIS A 204 0.44 4.72 5.85
C HIS A 204 -0.47 3.56 5.45
N PHE A 205 -1.78 3.75 5.59
CA PHE A 205 -2.80 2.77 5.24
C PHE A 205 -3.17 2.78 3.76
N ALA A 206 -3.14 3.95 3.11
CA ALA A 206 -3.45 4.08 1.69
C ALA A 206 -2.53 3.22 0.81
N TRP A 207 -1.22 3.18 1.07
CA TRP A 207 -0.29 2.44 0.19
C TRP A 207 -0.57 0.94 0.07
N PRO A 208 -0.66 0.17 1.17
CA PRO A 208 -1.00 -1.26 1.08
C PRO A 208 -2.43 -1.48 0.58
N PHE A 209 -3.36 -0.58 0.91
CA PHE A 209 -4.75 -0.70 0.45
C PHE A 209 -4.86 -0.50 -1.07
N PHE A 210 -4.20 0.52 -1.63
CA PHE A 210 -4.07 0.73 -3.07
C PHE A 210 -3.57 -0.53 -3.79
N TRP A 211 -2.61 -1.25 -3.20
CA TRP A 211 -2.06 -2.47 -3.80
C TRP A 211 -3.11 -3.57 -3.98
N ILE A 212 -4.05 -3.72 -3.05
CA ILE A 212 -5.17 -4.69 -3.19
C ILE A 212 -5.93 -4.44 -4.49
N PHE A 213 -6.28 -3.18 -4.77
CA PHE A 213 -7.06 -2.81 -5.93
C PHE A 213 -6.26 -2.84 -7.23
N TYR A 214 -4.97 -2.52 -7.13
CA TYR A 214 -4.06 -2.49 -8.26
C TYR A 214 -3.72 -3.89 -8.77
N GLU A 215 -3.39 -4.83 -7.87
CA GLU A 215 -2.83 -6.13 -8.24
C GLU A 215 -3.86 -7.26 -8.18
N ASN A 216 -4.44 -7.52 -6.99
CA ASN A 216 -5.34 -8.65 -6.81
C ASN A 216 -6.29 -8.45 -5.62
N ARG A 217 -7.52 -8.07 -5.92
CA ARG A 217 -8.60 -7.86 -4.94
C ARG A 217 -9.00 -9.12 -4.18
N ARG A 218 -8.65 -10.30 -4.68
CA ARG A 218 -8.94 -11.60 -4.04
C ARG A 218 -7.78 -12.11 -3.17
N SER A 219 -6.66 -11.39 -3.10
CA SER A 219 -5.52 -11.82 -2.30
C SER A 219 -5.80 -11.64 -0.82
N ILE A 220 -6.06 -12.75 -0.11
CA ILE A 220 -6.26 -12.74 1.34
C ILE A 220 -5.06 -12.15 2.08
N TRP A 221 -3.85 -12.36 1.57
CA TRP A 221 -2.62 -11.86 2.18
C TRP A 221 -2.49 -10.33 2.11
N LEU A 222 -2.91 -9.72 0.99
CA LEU A 222 -2.89 -8.25 0.85
C LEU A 222 -3.94 -7.60 1.77
N TRP A 223 -5.12 -8.21 1.86
CA TRP A 223 -6.16 -7.79 2.81
C TRP A 223 -5.68 -7.93 4.25
N ALA A 224 -5.16 -9.09 4.63
CA ALA A 224 -4.65 -9.35 5.97
C ALA A 224 -3.56 -8.35 6.36
N TYR A 225 -2.57 -8.14 5.48
CA TYR A 225 -1.51 -7.16 5.74
C TYR A 225 -2.05 -5.74 5.89
N SER A 226 -2.92 -5.28 4.98
CA SER A 226 -3.48 -3.92 5.04
C SER A 226 -4.26 -3.70 6.34
N ILE A 227 -5.15 -4.64 6.68
CA ILE A 227 -5.95 -4.59 7.92
C ILE A 227 -5.05 -4.59 9.15
N LEU A 228 -4.08 -5.50 9.22
CA LEU A 228 -3.16 -5.58 10.36
C LEU A 228 -2.29 -4.32 10.49
N LEU A 229 -1.85 -3.72 9.38
CA LEU A 229 -1.15 -2.44 9.40
C LEU A 229 -2.04 -1.30 9.91
N GLY A 230 -3.31 -1.24 9.48
CA GLY A 230 -4.27 -0.25 9.98
C GLY A 230 -4.51 -0.39 11.48
N LEU A 231 -4.74 -1.62 11.95
CA LEU A 231 -4.85 -1.91 13.37
C LEU A 231 -3.56 -1.57 14.12
N SER A 232 -2.39 -1.79 13.53
CA SER A 232 -1.10 -1.41 14.11
C SER A 232 -0.98 0.11 14.25
N ALA A 233 -1.40 0.88 13.24
CA ALA A 233 -1.37 2.34 13.28
C ALA A 233 -2.26 2.92 14.39
N VAL A 234 -3.43 2.32 14.61
CA VAL A 234 -4.37 2.68 15.69
C VAL A 234 -3.82 2.24 17.05
N TYR A 235 -3.35 1.00 17.17
CA TYR A 235 -2.74 0.46 18.39
C TYR A 235 -1.52 1.26 18.88
N LEU A 236 -0.72 1.77 17.95
CA LEU A 236 0.45 2.61 18.24
C LEU A 236 0.09 4.10 18.45
N TRP A 237 -1.20 4.45 18.42
CA TRP A 237 -1.73 5.81 18.62
C TRP A 237 -1.30 6.83 17.57
N HIS A 238 -0.95 6.38 16.36
CA HIS A 238 -0.58 7.27 15.26
C HIS A 238 -1.78 7.74 14.43
N HIS A 239 -2.87 6.97 14.41
CA HIS A 239 -4.02 7.23 13.56
C HIS A 239 -5.33 6.90 14.27
N PHE A 240 -6.33 7.73 14.05
CA PHE A 240 -7.75 7.44 14.26
C PHE A 240 -8.25 6.48 13.17
N VAL A 241 -9.36 5.78 13.41
CA VAL A 241 -10.00 4.92 12.39
C VAL A 241 -10.46 5.76 11.20
N LEU A 242 -10.93 6.98 11.45
CA LEU A 242 -11.30 7.93 10.39
C LEU A 242 -10.13 8.25 9.46
N ASP A 243 -8.89 8.27 9.95
CA ASP A 243 -7.71 8.49 9.11
C ASP A 243 -7.53 7.35 8.10
N LEU A 244 -7.76 6.11 8.52
CA LEU A 244 -7.70 4.94 7.65
C LEU A 244 -8.78 5.01 6.56
N ILE A 245 -10.00 5.39 6.94
CA ILE A 245 -11.11 5.59 6.00
C ILE A 245 -10.77 6.70 5.00
N GLY A 246 -10.19 7.82 5.46
CA GLY A 246 -9.71 8.89 4.59
C GLY A 246 -8.68 8.41 3.57
N GLY A 247 -7.75 7.53 3.98
CA GLY A 247 -6.79 6.88 3.08
C GLY A 247 -7.48 6.06 1.99
N ILE A 248 -8.44 5.21 2.38
CA ILE A 248 -9.27 4.42 1.46
C ILE A 248 -9.99 5.31 0.45
N LEU A 249 -10.60 6.41 0.92
CA LEU A 249 -11.36 7.31 0.05
C LEU A 249 -10.48 7.96 -1.02
N ILE A 250 -9.24 8.32 -0.69
CA ILE A 250 -8.30 8.87 -1.66
C ILE A 250 -7.84 7.82 -2.66
N ASP A 251 -7.55 6.59 -2.21
CA ASP A 251 -7.22 5.50 -3.12
C ASP A 251 -8.35 5.25 -4.11
N LEU A 252 -9.59 5.18 -3.62
CA LEU A 252 -10.77 4.99 -4.46
C LEU A 252 -10.96 6.16 -5.42
N LEU A 253 -10.75 7.39 -4.98
CA LEU A 253 -10.80 8.58 -5.83
C LEU A 253 -9.79 8.47 -6.98
N VAL A 254 -8.52 8.19 -6.67
CA VAL A 254 -7.46 8.04 -7.68
C VAL A 254 -7.76 6.87 -8.61
N PHE A 255 -8.24 5.74 -8.07
CA PHE A 255 -8.64 4.58 -8.84
C PHE A 255 -9.80 4.86 -9.80
N CYS A 256 -10.78 5.66 -9.38
CA CYS A 256 -11.91 6.07 -10.21
C CYS A 256 -11.47 6.94 -11.41
N PHE A 257 -10.50 7.83 -11.20
CA PHE A 257 -9.96 8.67 -12.28
C PHE A 257 -8.95 7.94 -13.17
N TYR A 258 -8.18 7.02 -12.58
CA TYR A 258 -7.10 6.28 -13.22
C TYR A 258 -7.24 4.79 -12.88
N PRO A 259 -8.13 4.02 -13.53
CA PRO A 259 -8.26 2.59 -13.23
C PRO A 259 -7.05 1.77 -13.74
N PRO A 260 -6.69 0.66 -13.05
CA PRO A 260 -5.56 -0.18 -13.38
C PRO A 260 -5.81 -0.96 -14.67
N PRO A 261 -4.74 -1.50 -15.29
CA PRO A 261 -4.90 -2.24 -16.54
C PRO A 261 -5.66 -3.53 -16.26
N PRO A 262 -6.48 -4.02 -17.21
CA PRO A 262 -6.99 -5.37 -17.13
C PRO A 262 -5.84 -6.37 -16.94
N SER A 263 -6.05 -7.37 -16.10
CA SER A 263 -5.06 -8.42 -15.85
C SER A 263 -4.69 -9.12 -17.16
N SER A 264 -3.42 -9.50 -17.30
CA SER A 264 -2.83 -10.09 -18.51
C SER A 264 -3.55 -11.34 -19.05
N SER A 265 -4.48 -11.94 -18.32
CA SER A 265 -5.36 -13.00 -18.83
C SER A 265 -6.31 -12.54 -19.95
N SER A 266 -6.49 -11.23 -20.14
CA SER A 266 -7.40 -10.67 -21.16
C SER A 266 -6.68 -9.92 -22.29
N TYR A 267 -5.35 -9.87 -22.25
CA TYR A 267 -4.54 -9.43 -23.39
C TYR A 267 -4.28 -10.64 -24.29
N SER A 268 -5.18 -10.90 -25.23
CA SER A 268 -4.79 -11.62 -26.44
C SER A 268 -3.70 -10.79 -27.10
N SER A 269 -2.53 -11.42 -27.31
CA SER A 269 -1.42 -10.85 -28.05
C SER A 269 -1.89 -10.37 -29.42
N SER A 270 -2.27 -9.09 -29.53
CA SER A 270 -2.16 -8.38 -30.79
C SER A 270 -0.68 -8.20 -31.03
N LYS A 271 -0.13 -9.07 -31.88
CA LYS A 271 1.22 -8.93 -32.42
C LYS A 271 1.36 -7.52 -32.99
N ASP A 272 1.99 -6.62 -32.24
CA ASP A 272 2.49 -5.37 -32.79
C ASP A 272 3.56 -5.71 -33.83
N PRO A 273 3.41 -5.32 -35.11
CA PRO A 273 4.35 -5.72 -36.17
C PRO A 273 5.74 -5.05 -36.08
N LEU A 274 5.99 -4.23 -35.06
CA LEU A 274 7.15 -3.33 -35.01
C LEU A 274 8.37 -3.93 -34.29
N PHE A 275 8.29 -5.18 -33.82
CA PHE A 275 9.43 -5.91 -33.23
C PHE A 275 9.53 -7.34 -33.81
N SER A 276 9.57 -7.46 -35.14
CA SER A 276 10.07 -8.69 -35.81
C SER A 276 11.40 -8.39 -36.52
N SER A 277 12.45 -8.05 -35.77
CA SER A 277 13.81 -8.13 -36.29
C SER A 277 14.37 -9.51 -35.96
N ASN A 278 14.23 -10.41 -36.93
CA ASN A 278 14.90 -11.71 -36.99
C ASN A 278 16.41 -11.52 -36.87
N ILE A 279 17.01 -11.91 -35.74
CA ILE A 279 18.40 -12.38 -35.69
C ILE A 279 18.48 -13.50 -34.65
N HIS A 280 18.32 -14.74 -35.09
CA HIS A 280 18.97 -15.89 -34.47
C HIS A 280 19.57 -16.72 -35.60
N PRO A 281 20.89 -16.99 -35.60
CA PRO A 281 21.47 -17.96 -36.53
C PRO A 281 20.94 -19.35 -36.14
N SER A 282 20.31 -20.02 -37.09
CA SER A 282 19.92 -21.42 -36.99
C SER A 282 21.19 -22.29 -36.90
N ILE A 283 21.40 -22.92 -35.74
CA ILE A 283 22.28 -24.07 -35.62
C ILE A 283 21.37 -25.29 -35.65
N ASP A 284 21.37 -25.99 -36.79
CA ASP A 284 20.72 -27.29 -36.95
C ASP A 284 21.48 -28.34 -36.14
N PHE A 285 20.77 -29.02 -35.24
CA PHE A 285 21.24 -30.26 -34.65
C PHE A 285 20.31 -31.38 -35.12
N SER A 286 20.68 -32.00 -36.24
CA SER A 286 20.03 -33.21 -36.74
C SER A 286 20.42 -34.39 -35.83
N LEU A 287 19.47 -34.86 -35.02
CA LEU A 287 19.54 -36.18 -34.39
C LEU A 287 18.46 -37.06 -35.02
N SER A 288 18.93 -38.18 -35.57
CA SER A 288 18.19 -39.20 -36.30
C SER A 288 17.07 -39.81 -35.47
N SER A 289 15.86 -39.83 -36.03
CA SER A 289 14.72 -40.58 -35.53
C SER A 289 14.80 -42.01 -36.04
N ASP A 290 15.42 -42.90 -35.28
CA ASP A 290 15.22 -44.35 -35.35
C ASP A 290 15.54 -44.90 -33.96
N ASP A 291 14.49 -45.09 -33.14
CA ASP A 291 14.32 -46.31 -32.35
C ASP A 291 13.10 -46.26 -31.40
N ILE A 292 12.15 -47.14 -31.72
CA ILE A 292 11.38 -48.01 -30.80
C ILE A 292 9.99 -47.55 -30.29
N SER A 293 9.15 -48.58 -30.23
CA SER A 293 7.69 -48.70 -30.35
C SER A 293 6.87 -48.66 -29.06
N SER A 294 5.55 -48.50 -29.30
CA SER A 294 4.37 -49.16 -28.71
C SER A 294 3.94 -48.83 -27.26
N ASP A 295 2.72 -48.30 -27.21
CA ASP A 295 1.62 -48.63 -26.29
C ASP A 295 1.78 -48.39 -24.78
N GLN A 296 1.12 -47.34 -24.28
CA GLN A 296 0.42 -47.39 -22.98
C GLN A 296 -0.57 -46.22 -22.83
N GLU A 297 -1.86 -46.52 -23.01
CA GLU A 297 -2.97 -45.71 -22.50
C GLU A 297 -3.07 -45.91 -20.98
N TRP A 298 -3.17 -44.82 -20.21
CA TRP A 298 -3.39 -44.86 -18.76
C TRP A 298 -4.84 -44.55 -18.42
N ASN A 299 -5.53 -45.55 -17.86
CA ASN A 299 -6.93 -45.54 -17.44
C ASN A 299 -7.03 -45.13 -15.95
N PHE A 300 -7.76 -44.06 -15.64
CA PHE A 300 -7.94 -43.49 -14.30
C PHE A 300 -9.13 -44.12 -13.55
N SER A 301 -9.06 -45.42 -13.25
CA SER A 301 -10.19 -46.14 -12.61
C SER A 301 -9.87 -46.83 -11.27
N GLU A 302 -8.72 -46.63 -10.64
CA GLU A 302 -8.44 -47.25 -9.34
C GLU A 302 -7.80 -46.27 -8.35
N LEU A 303 -8.61 -45.77 -7.40
CA LEU A 303 -8.16 -45.34 -6.06
C LEU A 303 -9.40 -45.29 -5.14
N ILE A 304 -9.83 -46.48 -4.70
CA ILE A 304 -10.75 -46.66 -3.57
C ILE A 304 -9.91 -47.01 -2.34
N LEU A 305 -10.08 -46.25 -1.25
CA LEU A 305 -9.79 -46.69 0.13
C LEU A 305 -10.80 -46.04 1.11
N PRO A 306 -11.05 -46.64 2.29
CA PRO A 306 -12.41 -46.98 2.73
C PRO A 306 -12.97 -46.14 3.90
N ASN A 307 -14.28 -46.25 4.07
CA ASN A 307 -15.08 -45.74 5.21
C ASN A 307 -14.70 -46.39 6.56
N SER A 308 -14.74 -45.59 7.64
CA SER A 308 -15.46 -45.99 8.88
C SER A 308 -15.72 -44.79 9.80
N ASN A 309 -16.99 -44.65 10.19
CA ASN A 309 -17.46 -43.82 11.30
C ASN A 309 -16.92 -44.35 12.64
N GLN A 310 -16.42 -43.48 13.52
CA GLN A 310 -16.73 -43.53 14.96
C GLN A 310 -16.21 -42.30 15.76
N ARG A 311 -17.08 -41.84 16.68
CA ARG A 311 -16.85 -41.04 17.91
C ARG A 311 -16.79 -39.51 17.82
N LEU A 312 -17.98 -38.93 17.98
CA LEU A 312 -18.23 -37.74 18.80
C LEU A 312 -18.02 -38.07 20.29
N THR A 313 -17.28 -37.22 21.02
CA THR A 313 -17.61 -36.64 22.35
C THR A 313 -16.37 -36.07 23.05
N ASN A 314 -16.57 -34.94 23.74
CA ASN A 314 -15.77 -34.32 24.81
C ASN A 314 -14.61 -33.38 24.43
N VAL A 315 -14.93 -32.08 24.32
CA VAL A 315 -14.00 -31.00 24.68
C VAL A 315 -14.75 -29.97 25.53
N SER A 316 -14.61 -30.07 26.84
CA SER A 316 -14.92 -29.04 27.81
C SER A 316 -13.92 -29.18 28.95
N ASN A 317 -13.04 -28.18 29.08
CA ASN A 317 -12.24 -27.77 30.26
C ASN A 317 -10.82 -27.37 29.85
N VAL A 318 -10.60 -26.09 29.52
CA VAL A 318 -9.33 -25.41 29.76
C VAL A 318 -9.62 -23.94 30.11
N TYR A 319 -9.95 -23.70 31.38
CA TYR A 319 -9.72 -22.44 32.08
C TYR A 319 -9.34 -22.81 33.52
N GLN A 320 -8.07 -22.58 33.87
CA GLN A 320 -7.49 -22.36 35.21
C GLN A 320 -6.01 -22.73 35.15
N VAL A 321 -5.13 -21.73 35.07
CA VAL A 321 -4.03 -21.44 36.00
C VAL A 321 -3.71 -19.96 35.89
#